data_AF-A0A7X5VQA0-F1
#
_entry.id   AF-A0A7X5VQA0-F1
#
_cell.length_a   1.000
_cell.length_b   1.000
_cell.length_c   1.000
_cell.angle_alpha   90.00
_cell.angle_beta   90.00
_cell.angle_gamma   90.00
#
_symmetry.space_group_name_H-M   'P 1'
#
loop_
_entity.id
_entity.type
_entity.pdbx_description
1 polymer ?
#
loop_
_entity_poly.entity_id
_entity_poly.type
_entity_poly.pdbx_seq_one_letter_code
_entity_poly.pdbx_strand_id
1 'polypeptide(L)' 'FLGTHFFNPPRYLHLLEIIPGAATDPGVTAALREFADHRLGKGIVVARDTPNFIANRIGVFGVLDVV' A
#
# COMPACT_ATOMS: atom_id res chain seq x y z
N PHE A 1 -14.53 -3.98 -0.23
CA PHE A 1 -13.91 -2.64 -0.06
C PHE A 1 -12.41 -2.81 -0.19
N LEU A 2 -11.75 -1.96 -0.99
CA LEU A 2 -10.31 -2.02 -1.23
C LEU A 2 -9.70 -0.67 -0.80
N GLY A 3 -8.68 -0.72 0.05
CA GLY A 3 -7.91 0.44 0.47
C GLY A 3 -6.68 0.69 -0.41
N THR A 4 -6.30 1.96 -0.55
CA THR A 4 -5.02 2.37 -1.14
C THR A 4 -4.32 3.33 -0.21
N HIS A 5 -3.03 3.12 0.03
CA HIS A 5 -2.23 3.97 0.90
C HIS A 5 -1.01 4.49 0.14
N PHE A 6 -1.09 5.77 -0.26
CA PHE A 6 -0.02 6.50 -0.91
C PHE A 6 0.90 7.13 0.13
N PHE A 7 2.19 7.19 -0.21
CA PHE A 7 3.19 7.85 0.62
C PHE A 7 3.33 9.32 0.21
N ASN A 8 3.44 10.23 1.17
CA ASN A 8 3.47 11.67 0.93
C ASN A 8 4.90 12.18 0.68
N PRO A 9 5.19 12.89 -0.42
CA PRO A 9 4.24 13.35 -1.44
C PRO A 9 3.88 12.29 -2.49
N PRO A 10 2.58 12.08 -2.77
CA PRO A 10 2.10 10.92 -3.54
C PRO A 10 2.51 10.96 -5.01
N ARG A 11 2.88 12.12 -5.55
CA ARG A 11 3.37 12.23 -6.92
C ARG A 11 4.79 11.70 -7.07
N TYR A 12 5.64 11.90 -6.07
CA TYR A 12 7.07 11.65 -6.15
C TYR A 12 7.50 10.32 -5.52
N LEU A 13 6.82 9.90 -4.46
CA LEU A 13 7.17 8.64 -3.81
C LEU A 13 6.64 7.45 -4.61
N HIS A 14 7.50 6.45 -4.80
CA HIS A 14 7.25 5.29 -5.65
C HIS A 14 6.29 4.29 -5.00
N LEU A 15 6.32 4.16 -3.67
CA LEU A 15 5.59 3.12 -2.95
C LEU A 15 4.08 3.38 -2.91
N LEU A 16 3.31 2.31 -3.12
CA LEU A 16 1.86 2.25 -2.91
C LEU A 16 1.50 0.92 -2.24
N GLU A 17 0.76 0.98 -1.14
CA GLU A 17 0.16 -0.20 -0.52
C GLU A 17 -1.28 -0.39 -1.01
N ILE A 18 -1.61 -1.58 -1.50
CA ILE A 18 -2.97 -2.00 -1.84
C ILE A 18 -3.48 -2.94 -0.74
N ILE A 19 -4.65 -2.63 -0.17
CA ILE A 19 -5.22 -3.34 0.98
C ILE A 19 -6.58 -3.93 0.59
N PRO A 20 -6.63 -5.13 0.00
CA PRO A 20 -7.89 -5.79 -0.30
C PRO A 20 -8.57 -6.25 1.00
N GLY A 21 -9.81 -5.82 1.23
CA GLY A 21 -10.64 -6.36 2.31
C GLY A 21 -11.10 -7.79 2.01
N ALA A 22 -11.59 -8.52 3.01
CA ALA A 22 -11.90 -9.96 2.92
C ALA A 22 -12.87 -10.35 1.78
N ALA A 23 -13.85 -9.50 1.45
CA ALA A 23 -14.81 -9.73 0.38
C ALA A 23 -14.42 -9.04 -0.95
N THR A 24 -13.17 -8.58 -1.09
CA THR A 24 -12.71 -7.92 -2.31
C THR A 24 -12.45 -8.95 -3.39
N ASP A 25 -13.06 -8.75 -4.54
CA ASP A 25 -12.82 -9.56 -5.72
C ASP A 25 -11.32 -9.48 -6.12
N PRO A 26 -10.62 -10.62 -6.28
CA PRO A 26 -9.25 -10.66 -6.77
C PRO A 26 -9.05 -9.92 -8.11
N GLY A 27 -10.04 -9.94 -9.01
CA GLY A 27 -10.00 -9.24 -10.28
C GLY A 27 -9.92 -7.72 -10.14
N VAL A 28 -10.61 -7.15 -9.13
CA VAL A 28 -10.54 -5.72 -8.82
C VAL A 28 -9.14 -5.34 -8.32
N THR A 29 -8.54 -6.20 -7.50
CA THR A 29 -7.18 -6.00 -6.97
C THR A 29 -6.15 -6.05 -8.10
N ALA A 30 -6.29 -7.00 -9.03
CA ALA A 30 -5.43 -7.14 -10.19
C ALA A 30 -5.53 -5.92 -11.13
N ALA A 31 -6.74 -5.48 -11.45
CA ALA A 31 -6.97 -4.33 -12.32
C ALA A 31 -6.39 -3.04 -11.73
N LEU A 32 -6.57 -2.81 -10.43
CA LEU A 32 -5.98 -1.65 -9.77
C LEU A 32 -4.45 -1.74 -9.73
N ARG A 33 -3.90 -2.93 -9.50
CA ARG A 33 -2.45 -3.15 -9.51
C ARG A 33 -1.87 -2.76 -10.87
N GLU A 34 -2.45 -3.25 -11.95
CA GLU A 34 -2.02 -2.94 -13.32
C GLU A 34 -2.08 -1.43 -13.60
N PHE A 35 -3.18 -0.78 -13.22
CA PHE A 35 -3.33 0.67 -13.36
C PHE A 35 -2.26 1.45 -12.58
N ALA A 36 -2.07 1.13 -11.31
CA ALA A 36 -1.13 1.85 -10.46
C ALA A 36 0.33 1.64 -10.89
N ASP A 37 0.68 0.47 -11.41
CA ASP A 37 2.02 0.17 -11.93
C ASP A 37 2.24 0.94 -13.24
N HIS A 38 1.44 0.66 -14.26
CA HIS A 38 1.72 1.16 -15.62
C HIS A 38 1.27 2.60 -15.88
N ARG A 39 0.21 3.08 -15.21
CA ARG A 39 -0.29 4.45 -15.43
C ARG A 39 0.24 5.44 -14.41
N LEU A 40 0.42 5.02 -13.17
CA LEU A 40 0.91 5.90 -12.10
C LEU A 40 2.41 5.73 -11.82
N GLY A 41 3.05 4.69 -12.37
CA GLY A 41 4.47 4.40 -12.15
C GLY A 41 4.77 4.06 -10.69
N LYS A 42 3.88 3.35 -10.01
CA LYS A 42 4.03 3.00 -8.59
C LYS A 42 4.58 1.60 -8.40
N GLY A 43 5.45 1.44 -7.41
CA GLY A 43 5.87 0.17 -6.85
C GLY A 43 4.83 -0.32 -5.84
N ILE A 44 4.21 -1.46 -6.15
CA ILE A 44 3.03 -1.92 -5.43
C ILE A 44 3.39 -3.03 -4.45
N VAL A 45 2.88 -2.91 -3.23
CA VAL A 45 2.89 -3.98 -2.24
C VAL A 45 1.45 -4.27 -1.82
N VAL A 46 1.07 -5.55 -1.85
CA VAL A 46 -0.24 -5.98 -1.32
C VAL A 46 -0.11 -6.21 0.18
N ALA A 47 -0.82 -5.39 0.96
CA ALA A 47 -0.81 -5.45 2.42
C ALA A 47 -2.09 -6.11 2.95
N ARG A 48 -1.96 -6.77 4.11
CA ARG A 48 -3.12 -7.24 4.87
C ARG A 48 -3.78 -6.08 5.61
N ASP A 49 -5.10 -6.10 5.65
CA ASP A 49 -5.90 -5.14 6.42
C ASP A 49 -5.68 -5.36 7.93
N THR A 50 -4.67 -4.68 8.46
CA THR A 50 -4.23 -4.76 9.85
C THR A 50 -3.70 -3.39 10.26
N PRO A 51 -3.72 -3.03 11.57
CA PRO A 51 -3.33 -1.69 12.01
C PRO A 51 -1.94 -1.29 11.49
N ASN A 52 -1.83 -0.10 10.89
CA ASN A 52 -0.60 0.46 10.33
C ASN A 52 0.01 -0.29 9.12
N PHE A 53 -0.75 -1.19 8.48
CA PHE A 53 -0.34 -1.88 7.25
C PHE A 53 1.07 -2.50 7.37
N ILE A 54 1.93 -2.33 6.36
CA ILE A 54 3.30 -2.86 6.38
C ILE A 54 4.29 -1.74 6.73
N ALA A 55 4.37 -0.69 5.91
CA ALA A 55 5.46 0.28 6.01
C ALA A 55 5.41 1.08 7.31
N ASN A 56 4.23 1.57 7.71
CA ASN A 56 4.10 2.33 8.96
C ASN A 56 4.36 1.45 10.18
N ARG A 57 3.99 0.16 10.12
CA ARG A 57 4.31 -0.80 11.19
C ARG A 57 5.81 -0.96 11.39
N ILE A 58 6.56 -1.12 10.30
CA ILE A 58 8.04 -1.24 10.36
C ILE A 58 8.66 0.10 10.76
N GLY A 59 8.20 1.21 10.18
CA GLY A 59 8.75 2.54 10.41
C GLY A 59 8.59 2.98 11.87
N VAL A 60 7.42 2.77 12.48
CA VAL A 60 7.20 3.10 13.89
C VAL A 60 8.12 2.28 14.80
N PHE A 61 8.27 0.98 14.52
CA PHE A 61 9.19 0.13 15.29
C PHE A 61 10.63 0.65 15.21
N GLY A 62 11.12 0.95 14.00
CA GLY A 62 12.48 1.49 13.83
C GLY A 62 12.68 2.86 14.48
N VAL A 63 11.67 3.73 14.50
CA VAL A 63 11.75 5.02 15.20
C VAL A 63 11.82 4.82 16.71
N LEU A 64 11.00 3.92 17.27
CA LEU A 64 10.98 3.65 18.71
C LEU A 64 12.26 2.96 19.20
N ASP A 65 12.87 2.10 18.38
CA ASP A 65 14.12 1.40 18.71
C ASP A 65 15.35 2.33 18.74
N VAL A 66 15.27 3.50 18.10
CA VAL A 66 16.36 4.49 18.06
C VAL A 66 16.33 5.45 19.25
N VAL A 67 15.24 5.45 20.04
CA VAL A 67 15.03 6.35 21.19
C VAL A 67 15.40 5.67 22.50
#